data_AF-A0A3D3LNX6-F1
#
_entry.id   AF-A0A3D3LNX6-F1
#
_cell.length_a   1.000
_cell.length_b   1.000
_cell.length_c   1.000
_cell.angle_alpha   90.00
_cell.angle_beta   90.00
_cell.angle_gamma   90.00
#
_symmetry.space_group_name_H-M   'P 1'
#
loop_
_entity.id
_entity.type
_entity.pdbx_description
1 polymer ?
#
loop_
_entity_poly.entity_id
_entity_poly.type
_entity_poly.pdbx_seq_one_letter_code
_entity_poly.pdbx_strand_id
1 'polypeptide(L)' 'MKYLLGNPDIGKIYRIEYNNQQVYDAEVLEHEGGCWAKIKVVNVLPSQMEKHYSQGQVFDIKLGMYNLIEI' A
#
# COMPACT_ATOMS: atom_id res chain seq x y z
N MET A 1 1.98 -2.60 15.70
CA MET A 1 1.62 -2.12 14.35
C MET A 1 0.78 -0.87 14.52
N LYS A 2 1.15 0.22 13.84
CA LYS A 2 0.46 1.51 13.93
C LYS A 2 -0.11 1.82 12.54
N TYR A 3 -1.43 2.02 12.48
CA TYR A 3 -2.07 2.51 11.27
C TYR A 3 -1.64 3.95 11.01
N LEU A 4 -1.38 4.26 9.75
CA LEU A 4 -1.15 5.61 9.30
C LEU A 4 -2.47 6.38 9.38
N LEU A 5 -2.47 7.49 10.13
CA LEU A 5 -3.65 8.35 10.33
C LEU A 5 -3.63 9.60 9.43
N GLY A 6 -2.62 9.73 8.58
CA GLY A 6 -2.39 10.90 7.71
C GLY A 6 -1.89 10.51 6.33
N ASN A 7 -1.26 11.46 5.64
CA ASN A 7 -0.69 11.20 4.32
C ASN A 7 0.55 10.31 4.44
N PRO A 8 0.76 9.38 3.48
CA PRO A 8 1.96 8.57 3.47
C PRO A 8 3.19 9.38 3.10
N ASP A 9 4.32 9.01 3.71
CA ASP A 9 5.62 9.58 3.34
C ASP A 9 6.09 8.97 2.01
N ILE A 10 6.45 9.82 1.05
CA ILE A 10 7.07 9.39 -0.20
C ILE A 10 8.43 8.73 0.09
N GLY A 11 8.70 7.61 -0.58
CA GLY A 11 9.90 6.79 -0.42
C GLY A 11 9.85 5.80 0.74
N LYS A 12 8.77 5.80 1.56
CA LYS A 12 8.59 4.80 2.62
C LYS A 12 7.83 3.58 2.15
N ILE A 13 8.15 2.46 2.80
CA ILE A 13 7.45 1.19 2.62
C ILE A 13 6.40 1.04 3.71
N TYR A 14 5.18 0.71 3.30
CA TYR A 14 4.07 0.40 4.19
C TYR A 14 3.53 -0.98 3.87
N ARG A 15 3.00 -1.64 4.90
CA ARG A 15 2.15 -2.80 4.68
C ARG A 15 0.74 -2.34 4.31
N ILE A 16 0.26 -2.82 3.17
CA ILE A 16 -1.06 -2.50 2.66
C ILE A 16 -2.06 -3.57 3.13
N GLU A 17 -3.13 -3.10 3.73
CA GLU A 17 -4.28 -3.89 4.14
C GLU A 17 -5.52 -3.44 3.37
N TYR A 18 -6.23 -4.41 2.80
CA TYR A 18 -7.47 -4.22 2.07
C TYR A 18 -8.53 -5.13 2.66
N ASN A 19 -9.70 -4.59 3.02
CA ASN A 19 -10.78 -5.36 3.67
C ASN A 19 -10.32 -6.19 4.87
N ASN A 20 -9.54 -5.61 5.78
CA ASN A 20 -8.95 -6.26 6.97
C ASN A 20 -8.00 -7.43 6.65
N GLN A 21 -7.48 -7.51 5.42
CA GLN A 21 -6.50 -8.50 5.01
C GLN A 21 -5.22 -7.82 4.50
N GLN A 22 -4.07 -8.23 5.04
CA GLN A 22 -2.76 -7.79 4.55
C GLN A 22 -2.48 -8.43 3.19
N VAL A 23 -2.21 -7.62 2.17
CA VAL A 23 -2.12 -8.08 0.77
C VAL A 23 -0.72 -7.95 0.18
N TYR A 24 0.01 -6.89 0.50
CA TYR A 24 1.39 -6.67 0.04
C TYR A 24 2.07 -5.57 0.86
N ASP A 25 3.39 -5.52 0.82
CA ASP A 25 4.18 -4.37 1.24
C ASP A 25 4.52 -3.52 0.01
N ALA A 26 4.38 -2.20 0.10
CA ALA A 26 4.60 -1.29 -1.02
C ALA A 26 5.31 0.00 -0.63
N GLU A 27 6.17 0.46 -1.52
CA GLU A 27 6.83 1.76 -1.47
C GLU A 27 5.91 2.83 -2.06
N VAL A 28 5.77 3.96 -1.38
CA VAL A 28 5.00 5.10 -1.89
C VAL A 28 5.89 5.94 -2.78
N LEU A 29 5.58 5.98 -4.08
CA LEU A 29 6.37 6.72 -5.07
C LEU A 29 5.94 8.18 -5.16
N GLU A 30 4.63 8.42 -5.15
CA GLU A 30 4.06 9.76 -5.28
C GLU A 30 2.78 9.87 -4.45
N HIS A 31 2.55 11.05 -3.87
CA HIS A 31 1.31 11.40 -3.20
C HIS A 31 0.86 12.78 -3.68
N GLU A 32 -0.12 12.82 -4.59
CA GLU A 32 -0.69 14.07 -5.09
C GLU A 32 -1.77 14.57 -4.13
N GLY A 33 -1.37 15.12 -2.97
CA GLY A 33 -2.17 16.04 -2.14
C GLY A 33 -3.65 15.69 -1.92
N GLY A 34 -4.01 14.40 -1.89
CA GLY A 34 -5.39 13.95 -2.03
C GLY A 34 -5.61 12.48 -1.67
N CYS A 35 -6.75 11.92 -2.13
CA CYS A 35 -7.21 10.57 -1.81
C CYS A 35 -6.44 9.43 -2.50
N TRP A 36 -5.42 9.72 -3.30
CA TRP A 36 -4.70 8.74 -4.11
C TRP A 36 -3.20 8.78 -3.85
N ALA A 37 -2.55 7.62 -3.92
CA ALA A 37 -1.11 7.49 -3.86
C ALA A 37 -0.64 6.50 -4.93
N LYS A 38 0.45 6.83 -5.61
CA LYS A 38 1.14 5.92 -6.52
C LYS A 38 2.10 5.06 -5.72
N ILE A 39 2.00 3.76 -5.85
CA ILE A 39 2.79 2.81 -5.06
C ILE A 39 3.49 1.80 -5.96
N LYS A 40 4.57 1.22 -5.45
CA LYS A 40 5.29 0.09 -6.04
C LYS A 40 5.27 -1.07 -5.07
N VAL A 41 4.75 -2.21 -5.51
CA VAL A 41 4.74 -3.44 -4.70
C VAL A 41 6.18 -3.93 -4.51
N VAL A 42 6.62 -4.03 -3.26
CA VAL A 42 7.97 -4.51 -2.90
C VAL A 42 7.92 -5.99 -2.52
N ASN A 43 6.84 -6.44 -1.90
CA ASN A 43 6.66 -7.82 -1.46
C ASN A 43 5.17 -8.20 -1.49
N VAL A 44 4.82 -9.34 -2.09
CA VAL A 44 3.43 -9.84 -2.09
C VAL A 44 3.23 -10.74 -0.87
N LEU A 45 2.16 -10.51 -0.11
CA LEU A 45 1.87 -11.30 1.09
C LEU A 45 0.93 -12.47 0.75
N PRO A 46 1.08 -13.63 1.42
CA PRO A 46 0.15 -14.75 1.28
C PRO A 46 -1.27 -14.29 1.58
N SER A 47 -2.13 -14.32 0.58
CA SER A 47 -3.51 -13.87 0.69
C SER A 47 -4.36 -14.52 -0.41
N GLN A 48 -5.69 -14.46 -0.26
CA GLN A 48 -6.59 -14.89 -1.35
C GLN A 48 -6.41 -14.03 -2.61
N MET A 49 -5.78 -12.86 -2.47
CA MET A 49 -5.52 -11.90 -3.52
C MET A 49 -4.10 -11.96 -4.07
N GLU A 50 -3.24 -12.88 -3.62
CA GLU A 50 -1.82 -12.93 -4.01
C GLU A 50 -1.61 -12.97 -5.53
N LYS A 51 -2.53 -13.61 -6.26
CA LYS A 51 -2.48 -13.75 -7.73
C LYS A 51 -2.81 -12.45 -8.48
N HIS A 52 -3.34 -11.45 -7.80
CA HIS A 52 -3.70 -10.15 -8.38
C HIS A 52 -2.56 -9.14 -8.32
N TYR A 53 -1.52 -9.43 -7.54
CA TYR A 53 -0.40 -8.52 -7.33
C TYR A 53 0.91 -9.18 -7.78
N SER A 54 1.86 -8.36 -8.21
CA SER A 54 3.19 -8.82 -8.58
C SER A 54 4.25 -7.89 -7.99
N GLN A 55 5.37 -8.46 -7.55
CA GLN A 55 6.50 -7.67 -7.09
C GLN A 55 7.01 -6.76 -8.23
N GLY A 56 7.24 -5.49 -7.92
CA GLY A 56 7.62 -4.45 -8.86
C GLY A 56 6.46 -3.79 -9.60
N GLN A 57 5.23 -4.27 -9.45
CA GLN A 57 4.04 -3.66 -10.04
C GLN A 57 3.82 -2.25 -9.48
N VAL A 58 3.53 -1.30 -10.37
CA VAL A 58 3.26 0.10 -10.02
C VAL A 58 1.84 0.46 -10.40
N PHE A 59 1.09 1.05 -9.47
CA PHE A 59 -0.28 1.52 -9.70
C PHE A 59 -0.72 2.54 -8.64
N ASP A 60 -1.84 3.19 -8.90
CA ASP A 60 -2.46 4.12 -7.96
C ASP A 60 -3.45 3.41 -7.05
N ILE A 61 -3.39 3.70 -5.75
CA ILE A 61 -4.35 3.24 -4.76
C ILE A 61 -5.14 4.41 -4.20
N LYS A 62 -6.42 4.18 -3.91
CA LYS A 62 -7.27 5.15 -3.21
C LYS A 62 -7.09 4.97 -1.71
N LEU A 63 -6.41 5.90 -1.04
CA LEU A 63 -6.09 5.84 0.39
C LEU A 63 -7.32 5.65 1.29
N GLY A 64 -8.52 6.05 0.85
CA GLY A 64 -9.77 5.79 1.60
C GLY A 64 -10.28 4.34 1.54
N MET A 65 -9.68 3.47 0.71
CA MET A 65 -10.04 2.05 0.58
C MET A 65 -9.03 1.10 1.19
N TYR A 66 -7.84 1.60 1.55
CA TYR A 66 -6.72 0.79 2.02
C TYR A 66 -6.21 1.34 3.34
N ASN A 67 -5.82 0.46 4.24
CA ASN A 67 -5.11 0.83 5.46
C ASN A 67 -3.62 0.66 5.21
N LEU A 68 -2.84 1.70 5.53
CA LEU A 68 -1.38 1.67 5.50
C LEU A 68 -0.88 1.44 6.92
N ILE A 69 -0.02 0.44 7.10
CA ILE A 69 0.59 0.09 8.39
C ILE A 69 2.10 0.33 8.29
N GLU A 70 2.65 1.10 9.23
CA GLU A 70 4.10 1.30 9.35
C GLU A 70 4.79 0.00 9.79
N ILE A 71 5.87 -0.38 9.08
CA ILE A 71 6.67 -1.59 9.31
C ILE A 71 8.15 -1.27 9.53
#